data_AF-A0AAJ0G6Y7-F1
#
_entry.id   AF-A0AAJ0G6Y7-F1
#
_cell.length_a   1.000
_cell.length_b   1.000
_cell.length_c   1.000
_cell.angle_alpha   90.00
_cell.angle_beta   90.00
_cell.angle_gamma   90.00
#
_symmetry.space_group_name_H-M   'P 1'
#
loop_
_entity.id
_entity.type
_entity.pdbx_description
1 polymer ?
#
loop_
_entity_poly.entity_id
_entity_poly.type
_entity_poly.pdbx_seq_one_letter_code
_entity_poly.pdbx_strand_id
1 'polypeptide(L)'
;MSSLKTGRYPSSTTGEDAYFNRYIPAYTEQCRQWFGEEHGKNQKILCLGKGMLPLLNQGRVPEEHGDKNYWHAAIVLQYPSFEKAMEFQKSDEYWQAAYHRAAALEDNVAWVTQPSDVTG
;
A
#
# COMPACT_ATOMS: atom_id res chain seq x y z
N MET A 1 -2.32 -8.21 -32.91
CA MET A 1 -2.09 -8.81 -31.58
C MET A 1 -0.69 -8.44 -31.13
N SER A 2 -0.58 -7.44 -30.26
CA SER A 2 0.73 -6.92 -29.83
C SER A 2 1.24 -7.76 -28.66
N SER A 3 2.35 -8.46 -28.89
CA SER A 3 3.08 -9.22 -27.86
C SER A 3 3.73 -8.23 -26.90
N LEU A 4 3.24 -8.19 -25.66
CA LEU A 4 3.93 -7.51 -24.57
C LEU A 4 5.26 -8.22 -24.34
N LYS A 5 6.35 -7.57 -24.75
CA LYS A 5 7.72 -8.00 -24.48
C LYS A 5 7.89 -8.07 -22.96
N THR A 6 8.08 -9.27 -22.44
CA THR A 6 8.52 -9.54 -21.08
C THR A 6 9.94 -8.97 -20.92
N GLY A 7 10.02 -7.70 -20.51
CA GLY A 7 11.27 -7.07 -20.13
C GLY A 7 11.89 -7.85 -18.98
N ARG A 8 13.05 -8.46 -19.22
CA ARG A 8 13.91 -9.03 -18.17
C ARG A 8 14.26 -7.93 -17.18
N TYR A 9 13.81 -8.08 -15.93
CA TYR A 9 14.20 -7.24 -14.82
C TYR A 9 15.71 -7.36 -14.55
N PRO A 10 16.44 -6.26 -14.32
CA PRO A 10 17.75 -6.34 -13.72
C PRO A 10 17.62 -6.81 -12.25
N SER A 11 18.37 -7.85 -11.91
CA SER A 11 18.92 -8.18 -10.57
C SER A 11 18.06 -7.81 -9.34
N SER A 12 17.32 -8.79 -8.81
CA SER A 12 16.84 -8.95 -7.42
C SER A 12 16.39 -7.69 -6.66
N THR A 13 15.18 -7.21 -6.95
CA THR A 13 14.48 -6.26 -6.05
C THR A 13 13.73 -7.06 -4.98
N THR A 14 13.95 -6.77 -3.69
CA THR A 14 13.20 -7.42 -2.59
C THR A 14 11.75 -6.91 -2.57
N GLY A 15 10.83 -7.68 -1.99
CA GLY A 15 9.45 -7.22 -1.79
C GLY A 15 9.40 -5.91 -0.98
N GLU A 16 10.27 -5.79 0.02
CA GLU A 16 10.42 -4.55 0.81
C GLU A 16 10.82 -3.34 -0.05
N ASP A 17 11.83 -3.47 -0.92
CA ASP A 17 12.25 -2.39 -1.82
C ASP A 17 11.14 -2.02 -2.82
N ALA A 18 10.51 -3.03 -3.42
CA ALA A 18 9.39 -2.82 -4.33
C ALA A 18 8.22 -2.11 -3.64
N TYR A 19 7.94 -2.41 -2.36
CA TYR A 19 6.84 -1.78 -1.62
C TYR A 19 7.21 -0.37 -1.14
N PHE A 20 8.23 -0.23 -0.28
CA PHE A 20 8.49 1.03 0.40
C PHE A 20 9.21 2.06 -0.46
N ASN A 21 10.12 1.64 -1.34
CA ASN A 21 10.95 2.56 -2.12
C ASN A 21 10.37 2.85 -3.51
N ARG A 22 9.45 2.01 -4.02
CA ARG A 22 8.86 2.18 -5.36
C ARG A 22 7.36 2.42 -5.31
N TYR A 23 6.59 1.52 -4.69
CA TYR A 23 5.14 1.64 -4.65
C TYR A 23 4.69 2.87 -3.84
N ILE A 24 5.13 3.02 -2.58
CA ILE A 24 4.64 4.11 -1.72
C ILE A 24 4.90 5.50 -2.33
N PRO A 25 6.10 5.82 -2.85
CA PRO A 25 6.34 7.12 -3.48
C PRO A 25 5.49 7.34 -4.74
N ALA A 26 5.40 6.33 -5.63
CA ALA A 26 4.60 6.43 -6.85
C ALA A 26 3.11 6.62 -6.52
N TYR A 27 2.59 5.86 -5.58
CA TYR A 27 1.19 5.96 -5.13
C TYR A 27 0.91 7.33 -4.49
N THR A 28 1.80 7.82 -3.63
CA THR A 28 1.68 9.14 -2.97
C THR A 28 1.60 10.25 -4.02
N GLU A 29 2.46 10.20 -5.04
CA GLU A 29 2.44 11.20 -6.12
C GLU A 29 1.13 11.13 -6.92
N GLN A 30 0.66 9.92 -7.28
CA GLN A 30 -0.61 9.79 -8.00
C GLN A 30 -1.79 10.31 -7.20
N CYS A 31 -1.83 10.06 -5.89
CA CYS A 31 -2.88 10.61 -5.06
C CYS A 31 -2.80 12.15 -4.94
N ARG A 32 -1.59 12.72 -4.86
CA ARG A 32 -1.41 14.18 -4.89
C ARG A 32 -1.95 14.79 -6.18
N GLN A 33 -1.68 14.17 -7.31
CA GLN A 33 -2.17 14.63 -8.62
C GLN A 33 -3.69 14.47 -8.76
N TRP A 34 -4.23 13.34 -8.31
CA TRP A 34 -5.66 13.02 -8.50
C TRP A 34 -6.58 13.80 -7.57
N PHE A 35 -6.21 13.92 -6.29
CA PHE A 35 -7.06 14.58 -5.31
C PHE A 35 -6.69 16.06 -5.10
N GLY A 36 -5.54 16.51 -5.61
CA GLY A 36 -5.02 17.87 -5.45
C GLY A 36 -4.23 18.07 -4.15
N GLU A 37 -3.41 19.12 -4.08
CA GLU A 37 -2.50 19.35 -2.94
C GLU A 37 -3.21 19.54 -1.59
N GLU A 38 -4.37 20.20 -1.57
CA GLU A 38 -5.14 20.37 -0.32
C GLU A 38 -5.74 19.05 0.18
N HIS A 39 -6.05 18.14 -0.74
CA HIS A 39 -6.63 16.86 -0.40
C HIS A 39 -5.58 15.77 -0.17
N GLY A 40 -4.43 15.86 -0.82
CA GLY A 40 -3.22 15.09 -0.50
C GLY A 40 -2.74 15.32 0.95
N LYS A 41 -3.04 16.48 1.55
CA LYS A 41 -2.83 16.74 3.00
C LYS A 41 -3.80 15.97 3.90
N ASN A 42 -5.00 15.66 3.41
CA ASN A 42 -6.04 14.93 4.15
C ASN A 42 -5.94 13.41 3.94
N GLN A 43 -5.29 12.98 2.87
CA GLN A 43 -4.88 11.59 2.73
C GLN A 43 -3.66 11.33 3.59
N LYS A 44 -3.88 10.65 4.71
CA LYS A 44 -2.81 10.16 5.55
C LYS A 44 -2.43 8.77 5.08
N ILE A 45 -1.22 8.64 4.53
CA ILE A 45 -0.52 7.36 4.42
C ILE A 45 0.27 7.19 5.71
N LEU A 46 -0.26 6.40 6.65
CA LEU A 46 0.48 6.05 7.86
C LEU A 46 1.23 4.74 7.62
N CYS A 47 2.53 4.83 7.39
CA CYS A 47 3.40 3.66 7.41
C CYS A 47 3.62 3.24 8.86
N LEU A 48 2.90 2.21 9.30
CA LEU A 48 3.08 1.67 10.64
C LEU A 48 4.40 0.89 10.65
N GLY A 49 5.44 1.48 11.23
CA GLY A 49 6.79 0.92 11.25
C GLY A 49 6.95 -0.26 12.22
N LYS A 50 8.21 -0.70 12.39
CA LYS A 50 8.59 -1.87 13.21
C LYS A 50 8.01 -1.90 14.63
N GLY A 51 7.70 -0.75 15.23
CA GLY A 51 7.08 -0.67 16.56
C GLY A 51 5.63 -1.15 16.61
N MET A 52 4.89 -1.12 15.50
CA MET A 52 3.51 -1.61 15.42
C MET A 52 3.41 -3.05 14.90
N LEU A 53 4.46 -3.59 14.28
CA LEU A 53 4.47 -4.99 13.82
C LEU A 53 4.15 -5.99 14.95
N PRO A 54 4.67 -5.85 16.18
CA PRO A 54 4.28 -6.74 17.28
C PRO A 54 2.80 -6.64 17.64
N LEU A 55 2.19 -5.45 17.51
CA LEU A 55 0.76 -5.25 17.79
C LEU A 55 -0.10 -5.88 16.68
N LEU A 56 0.26 -5.67 15.42
CA LEU A 56 -0.40 -6.26 14.25
C LEU A 56 -0.32 -7.78 14.22
N ASN A 57 0.77 -8.32 14.78
CA ASN A 57 1.05 -9.74 14.86
C ASN A 57 0.81 -10.31 16.26
N GLN A 58 -0.01 -9.67 17.11
CA GLN A 58 -0.36 -10.23 18.41
C GLN A 58 -0.95 -11.64 18.25
N GLY A 59 -0.33 -12.62 18.93
CA GLY A 59 -0.71 -14.03 18.84
C GLY A 59 -0.14 -14.77 17.62
N ARG A 60 0.72 -14.12 16.82
CA ARG A 60 1.48 -14.72 15.71
C ARG A 60 2.97 -14.77 16.07
N VAL A 61 3.69 -15.77 15.57
CA VAL A 61 5.13 -15.91 15.82
C VAL A 61 5.89 -15.18 14.70
N PRO A 62 7.04 -14.53 14.94
CA PRO A 62 7.85 -13.97 13.84
C PRO A 62 8.16 -15.00 12.74
N GLU A 63 8.21 -14.56 11.48
CA GLU A 63 8.46 -15.43 10.31
C GLU A 63 9.76 -16.24 10.43
N GLU A 64 10.79 -15.66 11.06
CA GLU A 64 12.07 -16.34 11.38
C GLU A 64 11.90 -17.61 12.25
N HIS A 65 10.72 -17.81 12.83
CA HIS A 65 10.31 -19.00 13.57
C HIS A 65 9.22 -19.83 12.88
N GLY A 66 8.88 -19.52 11.63
CA GLY A 66 8.08 -20.37 10.73
C GLY A 66 6.58 -20.06 10.63
N ASP A 67 6.10 -18.94 11.17
CA ASP A 67 4.70 -18.53 10.97
C ASP A 67 4.51 -17.82 9.63
N LYS A 68 3.80 -18.48 8.72
CA LYS A 68 3.50 -17.96 7.38
C LYS A 68 2.43 -16.89 7.37
N ASN A 69 1.77 -16.63 8.51
CA ASN A 69 0.75 -15.60 8.64
C ASN A 69 1.33 -14.31 9.23
N TYR A 70 2.64 -14.09 9.24
CA TYR A 70 3.22 -12.87 9.78
C TYR A 70 3.03 -11.68 8.83
N TRP A 71 2.51 -10.55 9.32
CA TRP A 71 2.39 -9.31 8.55
C TRP A 71 3.65 -8.45 8.69
N HIS A 72 4.22 -8.01 7.56
CA HIS A 72 5.45 -7.20 7.54
C HIS A 72 5.21 -5.69 7.50
N ALA A 73 3.99 -5.25 7.22
CA ALA A 73 3.63 -3.85 7.12
C ALA A 73 2.13 -3.62 7.32
N ALA A 74 1.77 -2.41 7.74
CA ALA A 74 0.41 -1.89 7.60
C ALA A 74 0.44 -0.46 7.12
N ILE A 75 -0.59 -0.13 6.35
CA ILE A 75 -0.83 1.20 5.81
C ILE A 75 -2.28 1.59 6.12
N VAL A 76 -2.46 2.80 6.64
CA VAL A 76 -3.79 3.44 6.72
C VAL A 76 -3.88 4.42 5.57
N LEU A 77 -5.00 4.41 4.85
CA LEU A 77 -5.29 5.31 3.73
C LEU A 77 -6.60 6.03 4.02
N GLN A 78 -6.57 7.37 4.03
CA GLN A 78 -7.76 8.19 4.21
C GLN A 78 -8.15 8.85 2.89
N TYR A 79 -9.36 8.58 2.40
CA TYR A 79 -9.86 9.18 1.18
C TYR A 79 -10.93 10.25 1.47
N PRO A 80 -11.19 11.19 0.53
CA PRO A 80 -12.25 12.18 0.67
C PRO A 80 -13.65 11.55 0.84
N SER A 81 -13.90 10.50 0.06
CA SER A 81 -15.12 9.69 0.14
C SER A 81 -14.82 8.29 -0.39
N PHE A 82 -15.72 7.34 -0.12
CA PHE A 82 -15.62 5.99 -0.65
C PHE A 82 -15.71 5.98 -2.19
N GLU A 83 -16.61 6.76 -2.77
CA GLU A 83 -16.80 6.88 -4.22
C GLU A 83 -15.53 7.39 -4.89
N LYS A 84 -14.88 8.41 -4.33
CA LYS A 84 -13.63 8.96 -4.84
C LYS A 84 -12.48 7.96 -4.78
N ALA A 85 -12.43 7.12 -3.73
CA ALA A 85 -11.48 6.02 -3.65
C ALA A 85 -11.71 4.98 -4.76
N MET A 86 -12.96 4.61 -5.00
CA MET A 86 -13.33 3.64 -6.04
C MET A 86 -13.09 4.17 -7.46
N GLU A 87 -13.30 5.47 -7.69
CA GLU A 87 -12.97 6.13 -8.97
C GLU A 87 -11.46 6.07 -9.23
N PHE A 88 -10.65 6.45 -8.24
CA PHE A 88 -9.19 6.43 -8.36
C PHE A 88 -8.65 5.01 -8.59
N GLN A 89 -9.15 3.99 -7.88
CA GLN A 89 -8.70 2.60 -8.07
C GLN A 89 -9.00 2.03 -9.46
N LYS A 90 -9.94 2.63 -10.21
CA LYS A 90 -10.24 2.25 -11.59
C LYS A 90 -9.38 2.98 -12.61
N SER A 91 -8.56 3.94 -12.19
CA SER A 91 -7.76 4.77 -13.08
C SER A 91 -6.45 4.09 -13.48
N ASP A 92 -5.94 4.41 -14.68
CA ASP A 92 -4.67 3.87 -15.17
C ASP A 92 -3.51 4.33 -14.27
N GLU A 93 -3.59 5.54 -13.74
CA GLU A 93 -2.62 6.14 -12.82
C GLU A 93 -2.44 5.30 -11.55
N TYR A 94 -3.55 4.82 -10.96
CA TYR A 94 -3.47 3.91 -9.83
C TYR A 94 -2.75 2.61 -10.23
N TRP A 95 -3.09 2.03 -11.38
CA TRP A 95 -2.51 0.74 -11.81
C TRP A 95 -1.03 0.84 -12.19
N GLN A 96 -0.56 2.01 -12.65
CA GLN A 96 0.87 2.27 -12.85
C GLN A 96 1.66 2.18 -11.54
N ALA A 97 1.12 2.73 -10.44
CA ALA A 97 1.74 2.59 -9.12
C ALA A 97 1.54 1.17 -8.56
N ALA A 98 0.33 0.62 -8.66
CA ALA A 98 -0.05 -0.68 -8.10
C ALA A 98 0.73 -1.86 -8.71
N TYR A 99 1.37 -1.65 -9.88
CA TYR A 99 2.31 -2.61 -10.45
C TYR A 99 3.42 -3.02 -9.45
N HIS A 100 4.03 -2.05 -8.77
CA HIS A 100 5.07 -2.31 -7.78
C HIS A 100 4.52 -3.02 -6.54
N ARG A 101 3.29 -2.69 -6.13
CA ARG A 101 2.58 -3.36 -5.05
C ARG A 101 2.35 -4.84 -5.35
N ALA A 102 1.89 -5.17 -6.56
CA ALA A 102 1.63 -6.55 -6.97
C ALA A 102 2.91 -7.40 -7.01
N ALA A 103 4.06 -6.79 -7.33
CA ALA A 103 5.35 -7.47 -7.30
C ALA A 103 5.92 -7.67 -5.88
N ALA A 104 5.41 -6.92 -4.90
CA ALA A 104 5.92 -6.89 -3.54
C ALA A 104 5.14 -7.75 -2.54
N LEU A 105 3.84 -7.92 -2.77
CA LEU A 105 2.93 -8.55 -1.80
C LEU A 105 2.82 -10.06 -2.02
N GLU A 106 3.05 -10.82 -0.95
CA GLU A 106 2.80 -12.26 -0.90
C GLU A 106 1.34 -12.56 -0.50
N ASP A 107 0.80 -11.76 0.41
CA ASP A 107 -0.61 -11.74 0.81
C ASP A 107 -1.03 -10.32 1.21
N ASN A 108 -2.33 -10.01 1.17
CA ASN A 108 -2.86 -8.72 1.59
C ASN A 108 -4.30 -8.82 2.09
N VAL A 109 -4.56 -8.16 3.21
CA VAL A 109 -5.93 -7.89 3.68
C VAL A 109 -6.17 -6.39 3.69
N ALA A 110 -7.36 -5.98 3.29
CA ALA A 110 -7.80 -4.59 3.33
C ALA A 110 -9.16 -4.50 4.02
N TRP A 111 -9.31 -3.52 4.90
CA TRP A 111 -10.57 -3.19 5.56
C TRP A 111 -10.92 -1.73 5.30
N VAL A 112 -12.20 -1.46 5.09
CA VAL A 112 -12.73 -0.11 4.95
C VAL A 112 -13.50 0.23 6.22
N THR A 113 -13.17 1.36 6.84
CA THR A 113 -13.86 1.86 8.02
C THR A 113 -14.21 3.33 7.84
N GLN A 114 -15.26 3.78 8.53
CA GLN A 114 -15.49 5.20 8.70
C GLN A 114 -14.55 5.74 9.80
N PRO A 115 -14.03 6.97 9.67
CA PRO A 115 -13.35 7.64 10.76
C PRO A 115 -14.33 7.79 11.94
N SER A 116 -13.92 7.37 13.13
CA SER A 116 -14.65 7.69 14.36
C SER A 116 -13.96 8.86 15.06
N ASP A 117 -14.72 9.86 15.47
CA ASP A 117 -14.21 10.90 16.37
C ASP A 117 -13.84 10.24 17.71
N VAL A 118 -12.55 10.14 17.98
CA VAL A 118 -12.06 9.75 19.30
C VAL A 118 -12.09 11.02 20.15
N THR A 119 -13.27 11.40 20.63
CA THR A 119 -13.39 12.43 21.67
C THR A 119 -12.84 11.83 22.96
N GLY A 120 -11.59 12.16 23.27
CA GLY A 120 -10.97 11.91 24.58
C GLY A 120 -11.49 12.87 25.64
#